data_AF-H0ACK6-F1
#
_entry.id   AF-H0ACK6-F1
#
_cell.length_a   1.000
_cell.length_b   1.000
_cell.length_c   1.000
_cell.angle_alpha   90.00
_cell.angle_beta   90.00
_cell.angle_gamma   90.00
#
_symmetry.space_group_name_H-M   'P 1'
#
loop_
_entity.id
_entity.type
_entity.pdbx_description
1 polymer ?
#
loop_
_entity_poly.entity_id
_entity_poly.type
_entity_poly.pdbx_seq_one_letter_code
_entity_poly.pdbx_strand_id
1 'polypeptide(L)'
;MEQFKHYPAQTTTMIELLTSSAYSLVEASWHTSAVLVKFYLVFNTARLYHRGLLTEEKLDEVESFILEESKVVLAVILGIGGLTALTGFELRPRFELLSELSALIYLGYLFWKF
;
A
#
# COMPACT_ATOMS: atom_id res chain seq x y z
N MET A 1 9.83 -18.03 -53.69
CA MET A 1 9.42 -16.64 -53.37
C MET A 1 8.95 -16.62 -51.93
N GLU A 2 9.89 -16.48 -51.00
CA GLU A 2 9.59 -16.34 -49.58
C GLU A 2 9.33 -14.86 -49.28
N GLN A 3 8.10 -14.53 -48.93
CA GLN A 3 7.79 -13.23 -48.33
C GLN A 3 7.89 -13.38 -46.81
N PHE A 4 9.08 -13.11 -46.26
CA PHE A 4 9.23 -12.80 -44.84
C PHE A 4 8.49 -11.49 -44.57
N LYS A 5 7.28 -11.60 -44.00
CA LYS A 5 6.58 -10.47 -43.39
C LYS A 5 7.48 -9.91 -42.30
N HIS A 6 8.05 -8.73 -42.55
CA HIS A 6 8.64 -7.91 -41.50
C HIS A 6 7.56 -7.60 -40.46
N TYR A 7 7.64 -8.26 -39.32
CA TYR A 7 6.96 -7.80 -38.12
C TYR A 7 7.65 -6.51 -37.69
N PRO A 8 6.95 -5.36 -37.58
CA PRO A 8 7.56 -4.19 -36.98
C PRO A 8 7.85 -4.54 -35.52
N ALA A 9 9.13 -4.48 -35.14
CA ALA A 9 9.54 -4.54 -33.75
C ALA A 9 8.78 -3.42 -33.01
N GLN A 10 7.92 -3.79 -32.07
CA GLN A 10 7.25 -2.85 -31.18
C GLN A 10 8.33 -2.10 -30.40
N THR A 11 8.66 -0.88 -30.82
CA THR A 11 9.38 0.08 -29.99
C THR A 11 8.46 0.51 -28.86
N THR A 12 8.56 -0.18 -27.72
CA THR A 12 7.96 0.28 -26.47
C THR A 12 8.48 1.69 -26.19
N THR A 13 7.58 2.66 -26.11
CA THR A 13 7.99 4.03 -25.84
C THR A 13 8.44 4.14 -24.38
N MET A 14 9.39 5.05 -24.08
CA MET A 14 9.85 5.28 -22.71
C MET A 14 8.67 5.62 -21.75
N ILE A 15 7.61 6.23 -22.29
CA ILE A 15 6.37 6.54 -21.55
C ILE A 15 5.63 5.27 -21.14
N GLU A 16 5.50 4.28 -22.02
CA GLU A 16 4.85 2.99 -21.71
C GLU A 16 5.63 2.20 -20.65
N LEU A 17 6.97 2.26 -20.72
CA LEU A 17 7.84 1.57 -19.77
C LEU A 17 7.78 2.22 -18.37
N LEU A 18 7.73 3.55 -18.31
CA LEU A 18 7.52 4.28 -17.06
C LEU A 18 6.12 4.04 -16.48
N THR A 19 5.09 4.05 -17.33
CA THR A 19 3.70 3.85 -16.89
C THR A 19 3.48 2.43 -16.35
N SER A 20 4.02 1.41 -17.03
CA SER A 20 3.95 0.02 -16.57
C SER A 20 4.70 -0.18 -15.26
N SER A 21 5.90 0.40 -15.12
CA SER A 21 6.68 0.33 -13.88
C SER A 21 5.95 1.00 -12.71
N ALA A 22 5.35 2.17 -12.95
CA ALA A 22 4.55 2.87 -11.95
C ALA A 22 3.31 2.06 -11.56
N TYR A 23 2.63 1.44 -12.53
CA TYR A 23 1.48 0.58 -12.28
C TYR A 23 1.85 -0.60 -11.39
N SER A 24 2.91 -1.34 -11.74
CA SER A 24 3.38 -2.47 -10.93
C SER A 24 3.78 -2.07 -9.52
N LEU A 25 4.38 -0.90 -9.34
CA LEU A 25 4.73 -0.38 -8.02
C LEU A 25 3.47 -0.07 -7.20
N VAL A 26 2.47 0.56 -7.81
CA VAL A 26 1.19 0.89 -7.15
C VAL A 26 0.45 -0.38 -6.76
N GLU A 27 0.37 -1.37 -7.66
CA GLU A 27 -0.26 -2.66 -7.41
C GLU A 27 0.45 -3.42 -6.27
N ALA A 28 1.78 -3.49 -6.30
CA ALA A 28 2.58 -4.12 -5.26
C ALA A 28 2.44 -3.41 -3.89
N SER A 29 2.37 -2.08 -3.91
CA SER A 29 2.13 -1.26 -2.71
C SER A 29 0.71 -1.45 -2.17
N TRP A 30 -0.28 -1.63 -3.05
CA TRP A 30 -1.66 -1.93 -2.68
C TRP A 30 -1.76 -3.28 -1.96
N HIS A 31 -1.18 -4.33 -2.54
CA HIS A 31 -1.17 -5.64 -1.90
C HIS A 31 -0.43 -5.64 -0.56
N THR A 32 0.68 -4.91 -0.50
CA THR A 32 1.44 -4.69 0.74
C THR A 32 0.60 -3.98 1.79
N SER A 33 -0.12 -2.92 1.42
CA SER A 33 -0.98 -2.19 2.35
C SER A 33 -2.13 -3.07 2.85
N ALA A 34 -2.80 -3.83 1.97
CA ALA A 34 -3.84 -4.79 2.34
C ALA A 34 -3.34 -5.81 3.37
N VAL A 35 -2.10 -6.30 3.24
CA VAL A 35 -1.53 -7.21 4.22
C VAL A 35 -1.17 -6.52 5.53
N LEU A 36 -0.51 -5.35 5.49
CA LEU A 36 0.08 -4.73 6.68
C LEU A 36 -0.89 -3.90 7.52
N VAL A 37 -1.81 -3.17 6.88
CA VAL A 37 -2.66 -2.18 7.56
C VAL A 37 -3.48 -2.82 8.68
N LYS A 38 -4.07 -4.00 8.46
CA LYS A 38 -4.83 -4.69 9.50
C LYS A 38 -4.00 -5.01 10.74
N PHE A 39 -2.74 -5.43 10.58
CA PHE A 39 -1.86 -5.75 11.70
C PHE A 39 -1.45 -4.46 12.42
N TYR A 40 -1.17 -3.40 11.66
CA TYR A 40 -0.92 -2.08 12.20
C TYR A 40 -2.10 -1.57 13.05
N LEU A 41 -3.32 -1.64 12.53
CA LEU A 41 -4.53 -1.18 13.23
C LEU A 41 -4.76 -1.97 14.51
N VAL A 42 -4.63 -3.31 14.46
CA VAL A 42 -4.77 -4.16 15.65
C VAL A 42 -3.71 -3.84 16.69
N PHE A 43 -2.44 -3.75 16.27
CA PHE A 43 -1.32 -3.43 17.15
C PHE A 43 -1.51 -2.08 17.83
N ASN A 44 -1.87 -1.04 17.08
CA ASN A 44 -2.04 0.30 17.64
C ASN A 44 -3.28 0.42 18.51
N THR A 45 -4.39 -0.22 18.14
CA THR A 45 -5.56 -0.30 19.02
C THR A 45 -5.20 -0.94 20.36
N ALA A 46 -4.47 -2.06 20.35
CA ALA A 46 -4.02 -2.71 21.57
C ALA A 46 -3.07 -1.83 22.40
N ARG A 47 -2.14 -1.13 21.73
CA ARG A 47 -1.19 -0.21 22.37
C ARG A 47 -1.89 0.99 23.02
N LEU A 48 -2.88 1.58 22.35
CA LEU A 48 -3.69 2.68 22.86
C LEU A 48 -4.56 2.24 24.05
N TYR A 49 -5.13 1.04 23.96
CA TYR A 49 -5.87 0.42 25.07
C TYR A 49 -4.98 0.26 26.30
N HIS A 50 -3.77 -0.31 26.14
CA HIS A 50 -2.81 -0.47 27.24
C HIS A 50 -2.35 0.84 27.87
N ARG A 51 -2.32 1.94 27.10
CA ARG A 51 -1.98 3.27 27.59
C ARG A 51 -3.15 4.02 28.24
N GLY A 52 -4.36 3.45 28.24
CA GLY A 52 -5.56 4.12 28.75
C GLY A 52 -5.91 5.39 27.95
N LEU A 53 -5.64 5.37 26.64
CA LEU A 53 -5.91 6.49 25.73
C LEU A 53 -7.23 6.34 24.96
N LEU A 54 -7.91 5.20 25.08
CA LEU A 54 -9.21 4.95 24.44
C LEU A 54 -10.38 5.50 25.27
N THR A 55 -10.35 6.80 25.54
CA THR A 55 -11.43 7.55 26.20
C THR A 55 -11.80 8.75 25.31
N GLU A 56 -13.07 9.17 25.32
CA GLU A 56 -13.57 10.27 24.46
C GLU A 56 -12.74 11.55 24.62
N GLU A 57 -12.27 11.85 25.83
CA GLU A 57 -11.45 13.03 26.15
C GLU A 57 -10.04 13.01 25.51
N LYS A 58 -9.59 11.87 24.99
CA LYS A 58 -8.22 11.68 24.45
C LYS A 58 -8.19 11.32 22.96
N LEU A 59 -9.32 11.49 22.27
CA LEU A 59 -9.41 11.18 20.84
C LEU A 59 -8.45 12.04 19.99
N ASP A 60 -8.21 13.30 20.38
CA ASP A 60 -7.27 14.17 19.68
C ASP A 60 -5.81 13.69 19.82
N GLU A 61 -5.45 13.14 20.98
CA GLU A 61 -4.14 12.50 21.20
C GLU A 61 -3.99 11.22 20.37
N VAL A 62 -5.07 10.45 20.22
CA VAL A 62 -5.10 9.25 19.36
C VAL A 62 -4.96 9.63 17.88
N GLU A 63 -5.68 10.65 17.43
CA GLU A 63 -5.62 11.12 16.04
C GLU A 63 -4.21 11.62 15.68
N SER A 64 -3.65 12.51 16.51
CA SER A 64 -2.29 13.03 16.30
C SER A 64 -1.24 11.91 16.27
N PHE A 65 -1.36 10.94 17.17
CA PHE A 65 -0.50 9.75 17.20
C PHE A 65 -0.61 8.91 15.91
N ILE A 66 -1.83 8.68 15.39
CA ILE A 66 -2.04 7.93 14.15
C ILE A 66 -1.44 8.68 12.94
N LEU A 67 -1.59 10.01 12.87
CA LEU A 67 -1.07 10.83 11.76
C LEU A 67 0.46 10.96 11.78
N GLU A 68 1.07 10.94 12.95
CA GLU A 68 2.52 10.94 13.07
C GLU A 68 3.11 9.58 12.66
N GLU A 69 2.59 8.48 13.21
CA GLU A 69 3.05 7.14 12.85
C GLU A 69 2.74 6.77 11.39
N SER A 70 1.66 7.30 10.81
CA SER A 70 1.27 6.95 9.44
C SER A 70 2.33 7.27 8.39
N LYS A 71 3.15 8.30 8.60
CA LYS A 71 4.26 8.63 7.68
C LYS A 71 5.26 7.47 7.59
N VAL A 72 5.60 6.87 8.73
CA VAL A 72 6.48 5.70 8.80
C VAL A 72 5.82 4.49 8.16
N VAL A 73 4.53 4.27 8.45
CA VAL A 73 3.75 3.17 7.87
C VAL A 73 3.71 3.25 6.35
N LEU A 74 3.43 4.44 5.80
CA LEU A 74 3.41 4.67 4.35
C LEU A 74 4.79 4.41 3.73
N ALA A 75 5.87 4.86 4.37
CA ALA A 75 7.22 4.57 3.91
C ALA A 75 7.53 3.07 3.90
N VAL A 76 7.08 2.33 4.92
CA VAL A 76 7.21 0.86 4.99
C VAL A 76 6.39 0.17 3.90
N ILE A 77 5.15 0.61 3.66
CA ILE A 77 4.29 0.08 2.60
C ILE A 77 4.94 0.27 1.23
N LEU A 78 5.42 1.47 0.93
CA LEU A 78 6.10 1.78 -0.34
C LEU A 78 7.43 1.04 -0.46
N GLY A 79 8.19 0.92 0.63
CA GLY A 79 9.46 0.20 0.64
C GLY A 79 9.28 -1.30 0.37
N ILE A 80 8.36 -1.95 1.08
CA ILE A 80 8.05 -3.36 0.87
C ILE A 80 7.39 -3.58 -0.49
N GLY A 81 6.47 -2.70 -0.90
CA GLY A 81 5.84 -2.71 -2.23
C GLY A 81 6.85 -2.57 -3.37
N GLY A 82 7.87 -1.71 -3.20
CA GLY A 82 8.98 -1.60 -4.14
C GLY A 82 9.82 -2.87 -4.20
N LEU A 83 10.14 -3.48 -3.06
CA LEU A 83 10.89 -4.73 -3.02
C LEU A 83 10.13 -5.89 -3.66
N THR A 84 8.82 -6.00 -3.43
CA THR A 84 7.98 -7.04 -4.04
C THR A 84 7.87 -6.84 -5.54
N ALA A 85 7.69 -5.60 -6.02
CA ALA A 85 7.71 -5.27 -7.44
C ALA A 85 9.05 -5.61 -8.11
N LEU A 86 10.19 -5.35 -7.45
CA LEU A 86 11.52 -5.63 -7.99
C LEU A 86 11.86 -7.13 -8.01
N THR A 87 11.41 -7.88 -7.00
CA THR A 87 11.70 -9.31 -6.86
C THR A 87 10.71 -10.20 -7.61
N GLY A 88 9.60 -9.63 -8.10
CA GLY A 88 8.48 -10.39 -8.67
C GLY A 88 7.73 -11.23 -7.63
N PHE A 89 7.92 -10.96 -6.33
CA PHE A 89 7.24 -11.68 -5.27
C PHE A 89 5.82 -11.14 -5.09
N GLU A 90 4.81 -11.98 -5.32
CA GLU A 90 3.41 -11.61 -5.13
C GLU A 90 2.97 -11.79 -3.67
N LEU A 91 2.80 -10.66 -2.97
CA LEU A 91 2.37 -10.65 -1.58
C LEU A 91 0.85 -10.64 -1.49
N ARG A 92 0.19 -11.81 -1.50
CA ARG A 92 -1.28 -11.88 -1.50
C ARG A 92 -1.90 -11.96 -0.10
N PRO A 93 -2.95 -11.16 0.21
CA PRO A 93 -3.67 -11.27 1.48
C PRO A 93 -4.54 -12.53 1.57
N ARG A 94 -4.46 -13.26 2.69
CA ARG A 94 -5.25 -14.48 2.92
C ARG A 94 -6.78 -14.25 3.00
N PHE A 95 -7.19 -13.09 3.53
CA PHE A 95 -8.58 -12.64 3.57
C PHE A 95 -8.69 -11.36 2.76
N GLU A 96 -8.69 -11.49 1.44
CA GLU A 96 -8.51 -10.40 0.48
C GLU A 96 -9.50 -9.25 0.71
N LEU A 97 -10.81 -9.51 0.65
CA LEU A 97 -11.84 -8.48 0.83
C LEU A 97 -11.70 -7.68 2.14
N LEU A 98 -11.50 -8.36 3.27
CA LEU A 98 -11.37 -7.67 4.57
C LEU A 98 -10.06 -6.87 4.66
N SER A 99 -8.99 -7.44 4.09
CA SER A 99 -7.66 -6.82 4.09
C SER A 99 -7.67 -5.55 3.24
N GLU A 100 -8.23 -5.63 2.04
CA GLU A 100 -8.38 -4.51 1.12
C GLU A 100 -9.32 -3.44 1.66
N LEU A 101 -10.47 -3.83 2.24
CA LEU A 101 -11.39 -2.87 2.85
C LEU A 101 -10.72 -2.12 4.02
N SER A 102 -9.96 -2.82 4.87
CA SER A 102 -9.23 -2.19 5.97
C SER A 102 -8.16 -1.22 5.49
N ALA A 103 -7.43 -1.57 4.43
CA ALA A 103 -6.46 -0.70 3.78
C ALA A 103 -7.13 0.51 3.13
N LEU A 104 -8.25 0.31 2.43
CA LEU A 104 -9.03 1.36 1.81
C LEU A 104 -9.53 2.38 2.85
N ILE A 105 -10.10 1.90 3.96
CA ILE A 105 -10.61 2.78 5.04
C ILE A 105 -9.45 3.57 5.64
N TYR A 106 -8.34 2.91 5.99
CA TYR A 106 -7.20 3.57 6.62
C TYR A 106 -6.53 4.59 5.69
N LEU A 107 -6.19 4.18 4.47
CA LEU A 107 -5.54 5.06 3.50
C LEU A 107 -6.48 6.19 3.06
N GLY A 108 -7.78 5.92 2.91
CA GLY A 108 -8.78 6.95 2.64
C GLY A 108 -8.91 7.96 3.78
N TYR A 109 -8.87 7.49 5.04
CA TYR A 109 -8.83 8.38 6.20
C TYR A 109 -7.57 9.25 6.21
N LEU A 110 -6.39 8.67 5.97
CA LEU A 110 -5.15 9.44 5.88
C LEU A 110 -5.19 10.47 4.75
N PHE A 111 -5.70 10.09 3.57
CA PHE A 111 -5.85 11.00 2.44
C PHE A 111 -6.77 12.18 2.75
N TRP A 112 -7.80 11.99 3.57
CA TRP A 112 -8.69 13.08 3.98
C TRP A 112 -8.04 14.03 5.00
N LYS A 113 -7.11 13.52 5.82
CA LYS A 113 -6.48 14.27 6.91
C LYS A 113 -5.20 15.00 6.51
N PHE A 114 -4.53 14.57 5.44
CA PHE A 114 -3.37 15.23 4.84
C PHE A 114 -3.77 16.17 3.71
#